data_AF-A0A822GQR6-F1
#
_entry.id   AF-A0A822GQR6-F1
#
_cell.length_a   1.000
_cell.length_b   1.000
_cell.length_c   1.000
_cell.angle_alpha   90.00
_cell.angle_beta   90.00
_cell.angle_gamma   90.00
#
_symmetry.space_group_name_H-M   'P 1'
#
loop_
_entity.id
_entity.type
_entity.pdbx_description
1 polymer ?
#
loop_
_entity_poly.entity_id
_entity_poly.type
_entity_poly.pdbx_seq_one_letter_code
_entity_poly.pdbx_strand_id
1 'polypeptide(L)'
;ITVMGILLGVGGIVLVFYNNAFAATSKNYFLGVGLALIAMLSWSCAIWAGKCYGIPNQSIIGLIYLIIAGSLIAMMAFMYTMKHLNPTVAVMYAYINPIIAMITGTIMLKEHLSLVIIVGSLITLTGVYLVNYSFKKGIPAPVE
;
A
#
# COMPACT_ATOMS: atom_id res chain seq x y z
N ILE A 1 3.44 32.43 -1.95
CA ILE A 1 3.00 31.00 -2.02
C ILE A 1 2.93 30.38 -0.62
N THR A 2 4.00 30.43 0.18
CA THR A 2 4.06 29.79 1.52
C THR A 2 3.01 30.29 2.51
N VAL A 3 2.80 31.61 2.60
CA VAL A 3 1.79 32.21 3.50
C VAL A 3 0.36 31.84 3.07
N MET A 4 0.07 31.85 1.76
CA MET A 4 -1.21 31.37 1.22
C MET A 4 -1.42 29.88 1.50
N GLY A 5 -0.37 29.05 1.39
CA GLY A 5 -0.43 27.62 1.70
C GLY A 5 -0.71 27.34 3.18
N ILE A 6 -0.10 28.12 4.10
CA ILE A 6 -0.36 28.01 5.54
C ILE A 6 -1.80 28.43 5.86
N LEU A 7 -2.27 29.54 5.30
CA LEU A 7 -3.65 30.03 5.53
C LEU A 7 -4.70 29.05 5.00
N LEU A 8 -4.48 28.46 3.81
CA LEU A 8 -5.36 27.42 3.26
C LEU A 8 -5.29 26.13 4.08
N GLY A 9 -4.11 25.72 4.55
CA GLY A 9 -3.93 24.52 5.36
C GLY A 9 -4.61 24.61 6.73
N VAL A 10 -4.36 25.71 7.46
CA VAL A 10 -4.99 25.97 8.76
C VAL A 10 -6.51 26.17 8.58
N GLY A 11 -6.93 26.91 7.55
CA GLY A 11 -8.35 27.11 7.24
C GLY A 11 -9.08 25.81 6.90
N GLY A 12 -8.46 24.91 6.14
CA GLY A 12 -9.03 23.60 5.81
C GLY A 12 -9.22 22.70 7.04
N ILE A 13 -8.24 22.68 7.96
CA ILE A 13 -8.35 21.92 9.21
C ILE A 13 -9.49 22.46 10.07
N VAL A 14 -9.59 23.79 10.21
CA VAL A 14 -10.70 24.40 10.95
C VAL A 14 -12.04 24.03 10.33
N LEU A 15 -12.19 24.12 9.00
CA LEU A 15 -13.45 23.83 8.30
C LEU A 15 -13.86 22.35 8.44
N VAL A 16 -12.91 21.43 8.32
CA VAL A 16 -13.17 19.98 8.42
C VAL A 16 -13.49 19.53 9.85
N PHE A 17 -12.83 20.11 10.85
CA PHE A 17 -12.99 19.69 12.25
C PHE A 17 -13.98 20.56 13.04
N TYR A 18 -14.48 21.68 12.51
CA TYR A 18 -15.35 22.61 13.24
C TYR A 18 -16.55 21.92 13.89
N ASN A 19 -17.30 21.12 13.13
CA ASN A 19 -18.48 20.43 13.67
C ASN A 19 -18.12 19.26 14.61
N ASN A 20 -16.96 18.63 14.45
CA ASN A 20 -16.57 17.46 15.26
C ASN A 20 -15.85 17.85 16.55
N ALA A 21 -15.15 18.98 16.58
CA ALA A 21 -14.41 19.46 17.74
C ALA A 21 -15.31 19.83 18.92
N PHE A 22 -16.53 20.30 18.64
CA PHE A 22 -17.51 20.66 19.67
C PHE A 22 -18.53 19.56 19.97
N ALA A 23 -18.69 18.56 19.09
CA ALA A 23 -19.65 17.47 19.25
C ALA A 23 -19.07 16.20 19.91
N ALA A 24 -17.75 15.97 19.83
CA ALA A 24 -17.15 14.69 20.23
C ALA A 24 -16.25 14.80 21.48
N THR A 25 -16.86 14.90 22.67
CA THR A 25 -16.18 14.58 23.95
C THR A 25 -16.11 13.06 24.13
N SER A 26 -15.55 12.34 23.16
CA SER A 26 -15.27 10.90 23.31
C SER A 26 -13.81 10.72 23.73
N LYS A 27 -13.54 9.75 24.63
CA LYS A 27 -12.19 9.47 25.17
C LYS A 27 -11.10 9.26 24.09
N ASN A 28 -11.51 8.85 22.87
CA ASN A 28 -10.61 8.53 21.76
C ASN A 28 -10.38 9.71 20.80
N TYR A 29 -11.11 10.83 20.94
CA TYR A 29 -10.96 11.99 20.06
C TYR A 29 -9.55 12.59 20.16
N PHE A 30 -9.03 12.78 21.37
CA PHE A 30 -7.68 13.32 21.59
C PHE A 30 -6.59 12.42 21.01
N LEU A 31 -6.79 11.09 21.06
CA LEU A 31 -5.86 10.14 20.47
C LEU A 31 -5.86 10.26 18.93
N GLY A 32 -7.04 10.40 18.32
CA GLY A 32 -7.16 10.64 16.87
C GLY A 32 -6.49 11.95 16.43
N VAL A 33 -6.71 13.03 17.17
CA VAL A 33 -6.05 14.32 16.92
C VAL A 33 -4.53 14.20 17.09
N GLY A 34 -4.06 13.50 18.14
CA GLY A 34 -2.64 13.24 18.37
C GLY A 34 -1.99 12.47 17.23
N LEU A 35 -2.64 11.41 16.74
CA LEU A 35 -2.16 10.64 15.59
C LEU A 35 -2.11 11.49 14.31
N ALA A 36 -3.12 12.33 14.06
CA ALA A 36 -3.14 13.22 12.91
C ALA A 36 -1.98 14.24 12.95
N LEU A 37 -1.69 14.81 14.13
CA LEU A 37 -0.56 15.73 14.30
C LEU A 37 0.78 15.04 14.06
N ILE A 38 0.96 13.82 14.60
CA ILE A 38 2.18 13.03 14.36
C ILE A 38 2.36 12.75 12.87
N ALA A 39 1.29 12.39 12.16
CA ALA A 39 1.34 12.16 10.71
C ALA A 39 1.75 13.44 9.94
N MET A 40 1.22 14.61 10.31
CA MET A 40 1.57 15.89 9.68
C MET A 40 3.01 16.31 9.96
N LEU A 41 3.50 16.09 11.18
CA LEU A 41 4.90 16.35 11.54
C LEU A 41 5.86 15.41 10.82
N SER A 42 5.49 14.13 10.71
CA SER A 42 6.24 13.13 9.94
C SER A 42 6.38 13.56 8.47
N TRP A 43 5.29 14.00 7.84
CA TRP A 43 5.29 14.48 6.46
C TRP A 43 6.17 15.73 6.28
N SER A 44 6.08 16.68 7.21
CA SER A 44 6.87 17.91 7.17
C SER A 44 8.37 17.62 7.33
N CYS A 45 8.72 16.71 8.24
CA CYS A 45 10.10 16.27 8.44
C CYS A 45 10.65 15.56 7.19
N ALA A 46 9.84 14.72 6.52
CA ALA A 46 10.25 14.03 5.30
C ALA A 46 10.56 15.01 4.14
N ILE A 47 9.76 16.06 3.96
CA ILE A 47 10.03 17.09 2.93
C ILE A 47 11.31 17.87 3.25
N TRP A 48 11.49 18.26 4.51
CA TRP A 48 12.67 18.98 4.94
C TRP A 48 13.94 18.13 4.76
N ALA A 49 13.91 16.88 5.22
CA ALA A 49 14.99 15.91 5.00
C ALA A 49 15.27 15.72 3.51
N GLY A 50 14.24 15.56 2.68
CA GLY A 50 14.40 15.39 1.24
C GLY A 50 15.10 16.57 0.55
N LYS A 51 14.89 17.78 1.05
CA LYS A 51 15.62 18.97 0.59
C LYS A 51 17.08 18.98 1.07
N CYS A 52 17.34 18.63 2.33
CA CYS A 52 18.70 18.56 2.89
C CYS A 52 19.56 17.48 2.23
N TYR A 53 18.97 16.34 1.88
CA TYR A 53 19.67 15.23 1.20
C TYR A 53 19.73 15.36 -0.32
N GLY A 54 19.19 16.44 -0.90
CA GLY A 54 19.24 16.68 -2.35
C GLY A 54 18.56 15.59 -3.18
N ILE A 55 17.39 15.10 -2.75
CA ILE A 55 16.68 14.02 -3.42
C ILE A 55 16.36 14.42 -4.87
N PRO A 56 16.75 13.60 -5.88
CA PRO A 56 16.48 13.92 -7.28
C PRO A 56 14.98 13.85 -7.61
N ASN A 57 14.54 14.68 -8.56
CA ASN A 57 13.12 14.74 -8.98
C ASN A 57 12.56 13.38 -9.44
N GLN A 58 13.41 12.51 -9.97
CA GLN A 58 13.05 11.14 -10.37
C GLN A 58 12.51 10.32 -9.18
N SER A 59 13.09 10.48 -7.99
CA SER A 59 12.63 9.82 -6.78
C SER A 59 11.26 10.32 -6.32
N ILE A 60 10.95 11.61 -6.54
CA ILE A 60 9.63 12.18 -6.24
C ILE A 60 8.57 11.59 -7.18
N ILE A 61 8.88 11.45 -8.46
CA ILE A 61 7.98 10.81 -9.44
C ILE A 61 7.75 9.34 -9.06
N GLY A 62 8.81 8.62 -8.67
CA GLY A 62 8.70 7.25 -8.16
C GLY A 62 7.85 7.15 -6.89
N LEU A 63 7.98 8.10 -5.98
CA LEU A 63 7.16 8.18 -4.76
C LEU A 63 5.67 8.40 -5.09
N ILE A 64 5.36 9.34 -5.99
CA ILE A 64 3.97 9.59 -6.43
C ILE A 64 3.40 8.33 -7.08
N TYR A 65 4.18 7.65 -7.93
CA TYR A 65 3.76 6.39 -8.55
C TYR A 65 3.45 5.31 -7.49
N LEU A 66 4.30 5.14 -6.47
CA LEU A 66 4.06 4.19 -5.38
C LEU A 66 2.84 4.53 -4.54
N ILE A 67 2.60 5.82 -4.25
CA ILE A 67 1.41 6.26 -3.50
C ILE A 67 0.13 5.93 -4.28
N ILE A 68 0.09 6.27 -5.57
CA ILE A 68 -1.13 6.12 -6.38
C ILE A 68 -1.31 4.67 -6.82
N ALA A 69 -0.36 4.11 -7.56
CA ALA A 69 -0.49 2.78 -8.15
C ALA A 69 -0.22 1.68 -7.13
N GLY A 70 0.91 1.79 -6.41
CA GLY A 70 1.37 0.76 -5.47
C GLY A 70 0.53 0.65 -4.19
N SER A 71 -0.13 1.73 -3.78
CA SER A 71 -0.93 1.77 -2.56
C SER A 71 -2.42 1.96 -2.85
N LEU A 72 -2.86 3.13 -3.32
CA LEU A 72 -4.30 3.41 -3.45
C LEU A 72 -5.01 2.46 -4.41
N ILE A 73 -4.52 2.34 -5.65
CA ILE A 73 -5.14 1.46 -6.67
C ILE A 73 -5.01 0.00 -6.27
N ALA A 74 -3.83 -0.44 -5.84
CA ALA A 74 -3.61 -1.81 -5.39
C ALA A 74 -4.52 -2.21 -4.22
N MET A 75 -4.65 -1.32 -3.22
CA MET A 75 -5.50 -1.58 -2.05
C MET A 75 -6.99 -1.57 -2.43
N MET A 76 -7.43 -0.65 -3.31
CA MET A 76 -8.79 -0.67 -3.84
C MET A 76 -9.11 -1.98 -4.58
N ALA A 77 -8.21 -2.44 -5.44
CA ALA A 77 -8.36 -3.70 -6.17
C ALA A 77 -8.36 -4.90 -5.22
N PHE A 78 -7.49 -4.91 -4.20
CA PHE A 78 -7.44 -5.96 -3.19
C PHE A 78 -8.74 -6.03 -2.38
N MET A 79 -9.22 -4.89 -1.89
CA MET A 79 -10.51 -4.82 -1.17
C MET A 79 -11.69 -5.24 -2.06
N TYR A 80 -11.68 -4.86 -3.34
CA TYR A 80 -12.71 -5.29 -4.30
C TYR A 80 -12.69 -6.81 -4.49
N THR A 81 -11.50 -7.39 -4.66
CA THR A 81 -11.30 -8.84 -4.81
C THR A 81 -11.81 -9.59 -3.58
N MET A 82 -11.45 -9.15 -2.39
CA MET A 82 -11.92 -9.73 -1.13
C MET A 82 -13.45 -9.67 -0.93
N LYS A 83 -14.13 -8.71 -1.58
CA LYS A 83 -15.59 -8.61 -1.55
C LYS A 83 -16.31 -9.53 -2.54
N HIS A 84 -15.65 -9.92 -3.64
CA HIS A 84 -16.29 -10.65 -4.75
C HIS A 84 -15.76 -12.08 -4.93
N LEU A 85 -14.60 -12.39 -4.36
CA LEU A 85 -13.95 -13.69 -4.41
C LEU A 85 -13.76 -14.22 -3.00
N ASN A 86 -13.64 -15.54 -2.88
CA ASN A 86 -13.27 -16.16 -1.60
C ASN A 86 -11.90 -15.58 -1.14
N PRO A 87 -11.76 -15.14 0.13
CA PRO A 87 -10.52 -14.59 0.67
C PRO A 87 -9.29 -15.47 0.43
N THR A 88 -9.45 -16.79 0.47
CA THR A 88 -8.37 -17.73 0.16
C THR A 88 -7.87 -17.55 -1.27
N VAL A 89 -8.76 -17.40 -2.24
CA VAL A 89 -8.40 -17.19 -3.65
C VAL A 89 -7.77 -15.81 -3.85
N ALA A 90 -8.29 -14.77 -3.19
CA ALA A 90 -7.74 -13.42 -3.25
C ALA A 90 -6.28 -13.37 -2.78
N VAL A 91 -5.95 -14.07 -1.69
CA VAL A 91 -4.57 -14.16 -1.19
C VAL A 91 -3.68 -14.99 -2.12
N MET A 92 -4.22 -16.04 -2.76
CA MET A 92 -3.43 -16.81 -3.75
C MET A 92 -2.98 -15.96 -4.94
N TYR A 93 -3.77 -14.98 -5.37
CA TYR A 93 -3.36 -14.04 -6.43
C TYR A 93 -2.15 -13.19 -6.01
N ALA A 94 -1.99 -12.89 -4.72
CA ALA A 94 -0.82 -12.15 -4.25
C ALA A 94 0.50 -12.92 -4.50
N TYR A 95 0.43 -14.25 -4.53
CA TYR A 95 1.60 -15.08 -4.84
C TYR A 95 1.99 -15.11 -6.32
N ILE A 96 1.13 -14.59 -7.20
CA ILE A 96 1.46 -14.42 -8.62
C ILE A 96 2.30 -13.15 -8.82
N ASN A 97 2.25 -12.18 -7.89
CA ASN A 97 2.95 -10.89 -7.99
C ASN A 97 4.47 -11.03 -8.21
N PRO A 98 5.23 -11.92 -7.52
CA PRO A 98 6.65 -12.10 -7.79
C PRO A 98 6.95 -12.51 -9.23
N ILE A 99 6.09 -13.32 -9.86
CA ILE A 99 6.25 -13.75 -11.26
C ILE A 99 6.04 -12.57 -12.19
N ILE A 100 4.95 -11.83 -11.98
CA ILE A 100 4.61 -10.63 -12.76
C ILE A 100 5.74 -9.60 -12.63
N ALA A 101 6.23 -9.38 -11.41
CA ALA A 101 7.35 -8.49 -11.13
C ALA A 101 8.63 -8.94 -11.82
N MET A 102 8.97 -10.24 -11.79
CA MET A 102 10.14 -10.79 -12.47
C MET A 102 10.03 -10.62 -14.00
N ILE A 103 8.91 -10.97 -14.61
CA ILE A 103 8.69 -10.84 -16.05
C ILE A 103 8.76 -9.38 -16.47
N THR A 104 8.03 -8.51 -15.77
CA THR A 104 7.97 -7.07 -16.06
C THR A 104 9.34 -6.43 -15.84
N GLY A 105 10.05 -6.80 -14.76
CA GLY A 105 11.40 -6.34 -14.46
C GLY A 105 12.40 -6.74 -15.54
N THR A 106 12.37 -7.99 -15.98
CA THR A 106 13.22 -8.48 -17.08
C THR A 106 12.97 -7.72 -18.38
N ILE A 107 11.70 -7.47 -18.72
CA ILE A 107 11.32 -6.75 -19.95
C ILE A 107 11.73 -5.27 -19.87
N MET A 108 11.47 -4.60 -18.73
CA MET A 108 11.66 -3.16 -18.57
C MET A 108 13.12 -2.79 -18.29
N LEU A 109 13.81 -3.53 -17.42
CA LEU A 109 15.20 -3.27 -17.05
C LEU A 109 16.21 -4.00 -17.95
N LYS A 110 15.76 -4.91 -18.83
CA LYS A 110 16.60 -5.74 -19.70
C LYS A 110 17.67 -6.53 -18.94
N GLU A 111 17.37 -6.88 -17.69
CA GLU A 111 18.30 -7.63 -16.83
C GLU A 111 18.38 -9.09 -17.27
N HIS A 112 19.59 -9.66 -17.23
CA HIS A 112 19.78 -11.08 -17.48
C HIS A 112 19.30 -11.89 -16.27
N LEU A 113 18.26 -12.70 -16.48
CA LEU A 113 17.77 -13.64 -15.47
C LEU A 113 18.86 -14.65 -15.13
N SER A 114 19.43 -14.54 -13.93
CA SER A 114 20.38 -15.51 -13.42
C SER A 114 19.68 -16.84 -13.13
N LEU A 115 20.45 -17.93 -13.17
CA LEU A 115 19.94 -19.26 -12.80
C LEU A 115 19.34 -19.27 -11.39
N VAL A 116 19.88 -18.47 -10.46
CA VAL A 116 19.36 -18.37 -9.09
C VAL A 116 17.94 -17.80 -9.05
N ILE A 117 17.68 -16.74 -9.84
CA ILE A 117 16.35 -16.13 -9.92
C ILE A 117 15.35 -17.11 -10.53
N ILE A 118 15.76 -17.83 -11.58
CA ILE A 118 14.90 -18.81 -12.26
C ILE A 118 14.52 -19.96 -11.31
N VAL A 119 15.51 -20.52 -10.60
CA VAL A 119 15.28 -21.61 -9.64
C VAL A 119 14.44 -21.14 -8.45
N GLY A 120 14.71 -19.96 -7.90
CA GLY A 120 13.91 -19.39 -6.80
C GLY A 120 12.45 -19.17 -7.19
N SER A 121 12.21 -18.70 -8.42
CA SER A 121 10.86 -18.52 -8.97
C SER A 121 10.12 -19.84 -9.16
N LEU A 122 10.79 -20.88 -9.66
CA LEU A 122 10.24 -22.24 -9.78
C LEU A 122 9.84 -22.82 -8.41
N ILE A 123 10.70 -22.67 -7.40
CA ILE A 123 10.41 -23.13 -6.03
C ILE A 123 9.19 -22.41 -5.46
N THR A 124 9.14 -21.08 -5.58
CA THR A 124 8.01 -20.26 -5.11
C THR A 124 6.71 -20.67 -5.80
N LEU A 125 6.73 -20.81 -7.13
CA LEU A 125 5.59 -21.26 -7.93
C LEU A 125 5.07 -22.63 -7.50
N THR A 126 5.97 -23.57 -7.27
CA THR A 126 5.63 -24.92 -6.83
C THR A 126 4.97 -24.89 -5.45
N GLY A 127 5.49 -24.10 -4.52
CA GLY A 127 4.88 -23.92 -3.19
C GLY A 127 3.45 -23.38 -3.28
N VAL A 128 3.22 -22.36 -4.10
CA VAL A 128 1.91 -21.75 -4.32
C VAL A 128 0.93 -22.74 -4.94
N TYR A 129 1.38 -23.50 -5.94
CA TYR A 129 0.60 -24.54 -6.57
C TYR A 129 0.20 -25.64 -5.58
N LEU A 130 1.12 -26.11 -4.74
CA LEU A 130 0.85 -27.13 -3.72
C LEU A 130 -0.19 -26.66 -2.70
N VAL A 131 -0.07 -25.41 -2.23
CA VAL A 131 -1.06 -24.82 -1.33
C VAL A 131 -2.44 -24.75 -2.01
N ASN A 132 -2.50 -24.29 -3.27
CA ASN A 132 -3.76 -24.24 -4.02
C ASN A 132 -4.39 -25.62 -4.21
N TYR A 133 -3.56 -26.62 -4.52
CA TYR A 133 -4.00 -28.00 -4.68
C TYR A 133 -4.56 -28.58 -3.37
N SER A 134 -3.93 -28.28 -2.23
CA SER A 134 -4.44 -28.69 -0.91
C SER A 134 -5.82 -28.10 -0.61
N PHE A 135 -6.03 -26.81 -0.89
CA PHE A 135 -7.34 -26.17 -0.68
C PHE A 135 -8.43 -26.74 -1.58
N LYS A 136 -8.11 -27.11 -2.82
CA LYS A 136 -9.06 -27.79 -3.73
C LYS A 136 -9.43 -29.20 -3.28
N LYS A 137 -8.54 -29.88 -2.53
CA LYS A 137 -8.68 -31.31 -2.22
C LYS A 137 -9.29 -31.60 -0.84
N GLY A 138 -9.45 -30.62 0.05
CA GLY A 138 -10.17 -30.88 1.30
C GLY A 138 -10.26 -29.72 2.28
N ILE A 139 -11.48 -29.19 2.43
CA ILE A 139 -12.24 -29.31 3.68
C ILE A 139 -13.67 -29.73 3.26
N PRO A 140 -14.11 -30.98 3.49
CA PRO A 140 -15.52 -31.32 3.41
C PRO A 140 -16.28 -30.45 4.42
N ALA A 141 -17.40 -29.85 4.04
CA ALA A 141 -18.24 -29.10 4.96
C ALA A 141 -18.58 -29.96 6.20
N PRO A 142 -18.59 -29.39 7.42
CA PRO A 142 -19.19 -30.09 8.55
C PRO A 142 -20.63 -30.40 8.18
N VAL A 143 -21.00 -31.67 8.21
CA VAL A 143 -22.39 -32.11 8.15
C VAL A 143 -23.02 -31.77 9.50
N GLU A 144 -23.79 -30.69 9.54
CA GLU A 144 -24.87 -30.49 10.52
C GLU A 144 -26.20 -30.93 9.92
#